data_AF-A0A855S876-F1
#
_entry.id   AF-A0A855S876-F1
#
_cell.length_a   1.000
_cell.length_b   1.000
_cell.length_c   1.000
_cell.angle_alpha   90.00
_cell.angle_beta   90.00
_cell.angle_gamma   90.00
#
_symmetry.space_group_name_H-M   'P 1'
#
loop_
_entity.id
_entity.type
_entity.pdbx_description
1 polymer ?
#
loop_
_entity_poly.entity_id
_entity_poly.type
_entity_poly.pdbx_seq_one_letter_code
_entity_poly.pdbx_strand_id
1 'polypeptide(L)'
;MQISSLTVHCASLCLDVVNGESFEKLTMADIQSWQDELYSYIENRVEIVKCSDDKQRLFITSVRDEVLIILMLSKENLFAREPHWILEKMQRKIALSTHLYINNSAL
;
A
#
# COMPACT_ATOMS: atom_id res chain seq x y z
N MET A 1 -9.66 -16.87 -5.49
CA MET A 1 -8.79 -15.69 -5.61
C MET A 1 -7.69 -15.82 -4.57
N GLN A 2 -6.42 -15.93 -4.96
CA GLN A 2 -5.34 -15.95 -3.96
C GLN A 2 -4.97 -14.50 -3.63
N ILE A 3 -5.09 -14.15 -2.35
CA ILE A 3 -4.66 -12.85 -1.82
C ILE A 3 -3.20 -13.00 -1.40
N SER A 4 -2.31 -12.14 -1.90
CA SER A 4 -0.89 -12.18 -1.52
C SER A 4 -0.70 -11.73 -0.07
N SER A 5 0.35 -12.23 0.57
CA SER A 5 0.72 -11.81 1.93
C SER A 5 0.94 -10.28 1.99
N LEU A 6 1.56 -9.68 0.97
CA LEU A 6 1.73 -8.23 0.90
C LEU A 6 0.39 -7.47 0.91
N THR A 7 -0.62 -7.96 0.16
CA THR A 7 -1.96 -7.37 0.18
C THR A 7 -2.56 -7.38 1.58
N VAL A 8 -2.45 -8.52 2.28
CA VAL A 8 -2.94 -8.64 3.66
C VAL A 8 -2.20 -7.66 4.57
N HIS A 9 -0.86 -7.61 4.50
CA HIS A 9 -0.06 -6.73 5.35
C HIS A 9 -0.38 -5.24 5.14
N CYS A 10 -0.46 -4.77 3.90
CA CYS A 10 -0.79 -3.38 3.62
C CYS A 10 -2.24 -3.05 4.02
N ALA A 11 -3.20 -3.96 3.78
CA ALA A 11 -4.58 -3.74 4.19
C ALA A 11 -4.72 -3.71 5.72
N SER A 12 -4.06 -4.62 6.43
CA SER A 12 -3.99 -4.63 7.89
C SER A 12 -3.38 -3.34 8.43
N LEU A 13 -2.27 -2.87 7.85
CA LEU A 13 -1.66 -1.60 8.24
C LEU A 13 -2.64 -0.43 8.11
N CYS A 14 -3.32 -0.32 6.97
CA CYS A 14 -4.35 0.70 6.77
C CYS A 14 -5.44 0.59 7.85
N LEU A 15 -5.91 -0.63 8.13
CA LEU A 15 -6.96 -0.88 9.12
C LEU A 15 -6.53 -0.52 10.54
N ASP A 16 -5.30 -0.88 10.93
CA ASP A 16 -4.75 -0.55 12.24
C ASP A 16 -4.66 0.96 12.43
N VAL A 17 -4.24 1.67 11.39
CA VAL A 17 -4.15 3.14 11.41
C VAL A 17 -5.53 3.77 11.48
N VAL A 18 -6.47 3.42 10.60
CA VAL A 18 -7.79 4.10 10.55
C VAL A 18 -8.68 3.80 11.76
N ASN A 19 -8.47 2.66 12.42
CA ASN A 19 -9.16 2.31 13.66
C ASN A 19 -8.44 2.84 14.92
N GLY A 20 -7.26 3.42 14.77
CA GLY A 20 -6.51 4.03 15.87
C GLY A 20 -7.17 5.31 16.38
N GLU A 21 -7.20 5.49 17.71
CA GLU A 21 -7.82 6.66 18.37
C GLU A 21 -7.20 8.01 17.94
N SER A 22 -5.96 7.99 17.45
CA SER A 22 -5.24 9.18 16.98
C SER A 22 -5.56 9.54 15.53
N PHE A 23 -6.15 8.65 14.74
CA PHE A 23 -6.34 8.86 13.29
C PHE A 23 -7.15 10.12 12.98
N GLU A 24 -8.15 10.42 13.81
CA GLU A 24 -8.95 11.63 13.61
C GLU A 24 -8.16 12.93 13.81
N LYS A 25 -7.09 12.89 14.61
CA LYS A 25 -6.25 14.04 14.90
C LYS A 25 -5.18 14.28 13.84
N LEU A 26 -4.92 13.31 12.97
CA LEU A 26 -3.93 13.42 11.91
C LEU A 26 -4.41 14.36 10.81
N THR A 27 -3.49 15.20 10.34
CA THR A 27 -3.63 15.99 9.12
C THR A 27 -3.16 15.20 7.90
N MET A 28 -3.49 15.68 6.70
CA MET A 28 -2.96 15.11 5.46
C MET A 28 -1.42 15.18 5.39
N ALA A 29 -0.84 16.25 5.95
CA ALA A 29 0.61 16.40 6.02
C ALA A 29 1.25 15.37 6.94
N ASP A 30 0.61 15.05 8.07
CA ASP A 30 1.09 13.99 8.97
C ASP A 30 1.10 12.63 8.26
N ILE A 31 0.02 12.30 7.54
CA ILE A 31 -0.05 11.05 6.75
C ILE A 31 1.04 11.04 5.66
N GLN A 32 1.22 12.14 4.93
CA GLN A 32 2.24 12.23 3.88
C GLN A 32 3.66 12.13 4.42
N SER A 33 3.92 12.54 5.67
CA SER A 33 5.23 12.44 6.30
C SER A 33 5.71 10.99 6.48
N TRP A 34 4.81 10.01 6.41
CA TRP A 34 5.14 8.58 6.54
C TRP A 34 5.71 7.94 5.27
N GLN A 35 5.96 8.70 4.21
CA GLN A 35 6.46 8.17 2.94
C GLN A 35 7.68 7.25 3.10
N ASP A 36 8.71 7.68 3.82
CA ASP A 36 9.95 6.92 3.95
C ASP A 36 9.75 5.67 4.83
N GLU A 37 9.03 5.81 5.93
CA GLU A 37 8.72 4.69 6.84
C GLU A 37 7.90 3.61 6.14
N LEU A 38 6.87 4.01 5.39
CA LEU A 38 6.05 3.08 4.61
C LEU A 38 6.83 2.42 3.48
N TYR A 39 7.76 3.14 2.84
CA TYR A 39 8.63 2.55 1.85
C TYR A 39 9.45 1.41 2.47
N SER A 40 10.15 1.68 3.58
CA SER A 40 10.94 0.66 4.29
C SER A 40 10.09 -0.49 4.82
N TYR A 41 8.87 -0.21 5.30
CA TYR A 41 7.94 -1.26 5.73
C TYR A 41 7.61 -2.22 4.58
N ILE A 42 7.27 -1.68 3.41
CA ILE A 42 6.90 -2.48 2.23
C ILE A 42 8.12 -3.20 1.67
N GLU A 43 9.27 -2.54 1.60
CA GLU A 43 10.53 -3.14 1.16
C GLU A 43 10.88 -4.42 1.95
N ASN A 44 10.72 -4.38 3.27
CA ASN A 44 10.94 -5.53 4.16
C ASN A 44 9.91 -6.67 4.01
N ARG A 45 8.83 -6.45 3.26
CA ARG A 45 7.73 -7.41 3.03
C ARG A 45 7.66 -7.91 1.60
N VAL A 46 8.30 -7.20 0.67
CA VAL A 46 8.52 -7.69 -0.69
C VAL A 46 9.62 -8.73 -0.59
N GLU A 47 9.24 -10.02 -0.63
CA GLU A 47 10.21 -11.09 -0.88
C GLU A 47 11.07 -10.69 -2.07
N ILE A 48 12.39 -10.86 -1.98
CA ILE A 48 13.35 -10.44 -3.01
C ILE A 48 12.91 -11.02 -4.36
N VAL A 49 12.17 -10.21 -5.11
CA VAL A 49 11.70 -10.58 -6.44
C VAL A 49 12.93 -10.57 -7.31
N LYS A 50 13.12 -11.60 -8.13
CA LYS A 50 14.22 -11.71 -9.11
C LYS A 50 14.07 -10.67 -10.23
N CYS A 51 13.98 -9.39 -9.90
CA CYS A 51 13.88 -8.26 -10.81
C CYS A 51 15.01 -7.26 -10.51
N SER A 52 15.22 -6.29 -11.39
CA SER A 52 16.21 -5.24 -11.15
C SER A 52 15.79 -4.32 -10.00
N ASP A 53 16.78 -3.75 -9.31
CA ASP A 53 16.57 -2.81 -8.20
C ASP A 53 15.61 -1.66 -8.57
N ASP A 54 15.68 -1.16 -9.81
CA ASP A 54 14.79 -0.10 -10.29
C ASP A 54 13.33 -0.56 -10.41
N LYS A 55 13.09 -1.79 -10.89
CA LYS A 55 11.73 -2.36 -10.99
C LYS A 55 11.15 -2.59 -9.59
N GLN A 56 11.97 -3.10 -8.68
CA GLN A 56 11.57 -3.28 -7.29
C GLN A 56 11.23 -1.93 -6.62
N ARG A 57 12.06 -0.91 -6.83
CA ARG A 57 11.82 0.45 -6.33
C ARG A 57 10.51 1.03 -6.86
N LEU A 58 10.25 0.90 -8.17
CA LEU A 58 9.00 1.37 -8.78
C LEU A 58 7.78 0.62 -8.21
N PHE A 59 7.89 -0.69 -8.03
CA PHE A 59 6.85 -1.49 -7.40
C PHE A 59 6.55 -1.02 -5.98
N ILE A 60 7.58 -0.93 -5.12
CA ILE A 60 7.45 -0.52 -3.71
C ILE A 60 6.86 0.88 -3.61
N THR A 61 7.39 1.83 -4.39
CA THR A 61 6.89 3.22 -4.48
C THR A 61 5.40 3.23 -4.82
N SER A 62 5.01 2.45 -5.83
CA SER A 62 3.62 2.37 -6.28
C SER A 62 2.68 1.82 -5.20
N VAL A 63 3.08 0.79 -4.46
CA VAL A 63 2.29 0.20 -3.37
C VAL A 63 2.21 1.16 -2.17
N ARG A 64 3.33 1.81 -1.82
CA ARG A 64 3.39 2.84 -0.76
C ARG A 64 2.43 3.98 -1.03
N ASP A 65 2.45 4.51 -2.24
CA ASP A 65 1.60 5.64 -2.62
C ASP A 65 0.12 5.27 -2.50
N GLU A 66 -0.24 4.02 -2.80
CA GLU A 66 -1.62 3.55 -2.63
C GLU A 66 -2.03 3.48 -1.15
N VAL A 67 -1.14 3.01 -0.27
CA VAL A 67 -1.38 3.04 1.19
C VAL A 67 -1.66 4.46 1.65
N LEU A 68 -0.82 5.43 1.25
CA LEU A 68 -1.03 6.84 1.56
C LEU A 68 -2.35 7.36 1.03
N ILE A 69 -2.71 7.04 -0.22
CA ILE A 69 -3.98 7.45 -0.83
C ILE A 69 -5.17 6.86 -0.05
N ILE A 70 -5.12 5.59 0.34
CA ILE A 70 -6.18 4.96 1.14
C ILE A 70 -6.36 5.69 2.47
N LEU A 71 -5.26 6.01 3.16
CA LEU A 71 -5.30 6.72 4.43
C LEU A 71 -5.86 8.14 4.27
N MET A 72 -5.44 8.87 3.23
CA MET A 72 -5.97 10.20 2.92
C MET A 72 -7.47 10.14 2.57
N LEU A 73 -7.91 9.18 1.75
CA LEU A 73 -9.33 8.99 1.43
C LEU A 73 -10.15 8.61 2.67
N SER A 74 -9.56 7.84 3.59
CA SER A 74 -10.19 7.45 4.87
C SER A 74 -10.41 8.64 5.81
N LYS A 75 -9.64 9.73 5.66
CA LYS A 75 -9.88 10.98 6.39
C LYS A 75 -11.12 11.72 5.90
N GLU A 76 -11.41 11.63 4.60
CA GLU A 76 -12.50 12.38 3.96
C GLU A 76 -13.80 11.57 3.86
N ASN A 77 -13.71 10.24 3.84
CA ASN A 77 -14.84 9.36 3.60
C ASN A 77 -14.81 8.12 4.50
N LEU A 78 -15.85 7.95 5.32
CA LEU A 78 -16.00 6.78 6.19
C LEU A 78 -16.08 5.46 5.43
N PHE A 79 -16.63 5.45 4.21
CA PHE A 79 -16.67 4.25 3.38
C PHE A 79 -15.26 3.77 2.98
N ALA A 80 -14.28 4.68 2.88
CA ALA A 80 -12.90 4.33 2.60
C ALA A 80 -12.19 3.64 3.78
N ARG A 81 -12.87 3.48 4.93
CA ARG A 81 -12.40 2.73 6.10
C ARG A 81 -12.88 1.29 6.12
N GLU A 82 -13.82 0.93 5.24
CA GLU A 82 -14.39 -0.41 5.21
C GLU A 82 -13.33 -1.47 4.87
N PRO A 83 -13.18 -2.54 5.68
CA PRO A 83 -12.14 -3.54 5.47
C PRO A 83 -12.17 -4.17 4.07
N HIS A 84 -13.37 -4.41 3.54
CA HIS A 84 -13.52 -4.97 2.20
C HIS A 84 -13.01 -4.01 1.12
N TRP A 85 -13.32 -2.71 1.27
CA TRP A 85 -12.90 -1.69 0.31
C TRP A 85 -11.38 -1.50 0.32
N ILE A 86 -10.76 -1.42 1.51
CA ILE A 86 -9.30 -1.30 1.67
C ILE A 86 -8.60 -2.52 1.06
N LEU A 87 -9.06 -3.73 1.40
CA LEU A 87 -8.46 -4.97 0.92
C LEU A 87 -8.55 -5.08 -0.61
N GLU A 88 -9.72 -4.79 -1.18
CA GLU A 88 -9.93 -4.83 -2.62
C GLU A 88 -9.04 -3.81 -3.35
N LYS A 89 -8.96 -2.58 -2.84
CA LYS A 89 -8.15 -1.51 -3.42
C LYS A 89 -6.66 -1.87 -3.41
N MET A 90 -6.15 -2.37 -2.28
CA MET A 90 -4.77 -2.86 -2.19
C MET A 90 -4.51 -4.03 -3.12
N GLN A 91 -5.43 -4.99 -3.19
CA GLN A 91 -5.28 -6.15 -4.07
C GLN A 91 -5.20 -5.75 -5.54
N ARG A 92 -6.10 -4.89 -6.00
CA ARG A 92 -6.11 -4.37 -7.38
C ARG A 92 -4.81 -3.65 -7.69
N LYS A 93 -4.32 -2.83 -6.75
CA LYS A 93 -3.07 -2.11 -6.92
C LYS A 93 -1.87 -3.05 -7.04
N ILE A 94 -1.71 -3.98 -6.10
CA ILE A 94 -0.57 -4.91 -6.09
C ILE A 94 -0.58 -5.78 -7.34
N ALA A 95 -1.75 -6.25 -7.79
CA ALA A 95 -1.86 -6.99 -9.04
C ALA A 95 -1.42 -6.15 -10.26
N LEU A 96 -1.89 -4.90 -10.35
CA LEU A 96 -1.50 -3.98 -11.43
C LEU A 96 0.01 -3.68 -11.40
N SER A 97 0.56 -3.32 -10.24
CA SER A 97 1.99 -3.02 -10.09
C SER A 97 2.88 -4.23 -10.37
N THR A 98 2.43 -5.43 -9.99
CA THR A 98 3.13 -6.68 -10.34
C THR A 98 3.16 -6.87 -11.85
N HIS A 99 2.03 -6.69 -12.53
CA HIS A 99 1.98 -6.77 -13.99
C HIS A 99 2.91 -5.74 -14.65
N LEU A 100 2.85 -4.48 -14.21
CA LEU A 100 3.61 -3.39 -14.81
C LEU A 100 5.12 -3.49 -14.60
N TYR A 101 5.57 -3.79 -13.39
CA TYR A 101 6.99 -3.65 -13.03
C TYR A 101 7.71 -4.98 -12.92
N ILE A 102 7.02 -6.06 -12.54
CA ILE A 102 7.64 -7.37 -12.30
C ILE A 102 7.50 -8.27 -13.53
N ASN A 103 6.29 -8.41 -14.07
CA ASN A 103 6.00 -9.38 -15.14
C ASN A 103 6.35 -8.88 -16.54
N ASN A 104 6.35 -7.56 -16.79
CA ASN A 104 6.82 -6.96 -18.06
C ASN A 104 8.36 -6.98 -18.18
N SER A 105 8.95 -8.15 -17.97
CA SER A 105 10.40 -8.40 -18.10
C SER A 105 10.79 -9.02 -19.45
N ALA A 106 9.86 -9.06 -20.41
CA ALA A 106 10.11 -9.49 -21.77
C ALA A 106 9.71 -8.37 -22.73
N LEU A 107 10.65 -7.47 -23.05
CA LEU A 107 10.76 -6.72 -24.30
C LEU A 107 12.18 -6.17 -24.40
#